data_AF-A0A959X6N5-F1
#
_entry.id   AF-A0A959X6N5-F1
#
_cell.length_a   1.000
_cell.length_b   1.000
_cell.length_c   1.000
_cell.angle_alpha   90.00
_cell.angle_beta   90.00
_cell.angle_gamma   90.00
#
_symmetry.space_group_name_H-M   'P 1'
#
loop_
_entity.id
_entity.type
_entity.pdbx_description
1 polymer ?
#
loop_
_entity_poly.entity_id
_entity_poly.type
_entity_poly.pdbx_seq_one_letter_code
_entity_poly.pdbx_strand_id
1 'polypeptide(L)' 'LATDTAGSVRVPASYQGLWGLRTTHGLVPRQGLLPLAQSFDTVGWLT' A
#
# COMPACT_ATOMS: atom_id res chain seq x y z
N LEU A 1 -0.64 8.96 1.35
CA LEU A 1 0.39 7.92 1.54
C LEU A 1 -0.25 6.78 2.32
N ALA A 2 -0.09 5.53 1.88
CA ALA A 2 -0.72 4.37 2.51
C ALA A 2 0.14 3.10 2.33
N THR A 3 -0.25 2.00 2.97
CA THR A 3 0.44 0.70 2.90
C THR A 3 -0.51 -0.38 2.38
N ASP A 4 -0.06 -1.25 1.49
CA ASP A 4 -0.83 -2.38 0.95
C ASP A 4 -0.08 -3.68 1.26
N THR A 5 -0.65 -4.49 2.15
CA THR A 5 -0.17 -5.85 2.46
C THR A 5 -1.10 -6.88 1.82
N ALA A 6 -2.41 -6.75 2.06
CA ALA A 6 -3.46 -7.64 1.56
C ALA A 6 -4.57 -6.87 0.82
N GLY A 7 -4.25 -5.74 0.19
CA GLY A 7 -5.23 -4.89 -0.47
C GLY A 7 -5.59 -3.61 0.28
N SER A 8 -4.90 -3.29 1.38
CA SER A 8 -5.22 -2.15 2.25
C SER A 8 -5.12 -0.77 1.59
N VAL A 9 -4.65 -0.66 0.34
CA VAL A 9 -4.80 0.55 -0.50
C VAL A 9 -5.94 0.38 -1.50
N ARG A 10 -5.94 -0.72 -2.26
CA ARG A 10 -6.87 -0.91 -3.39
C ARG A 10 -8.33 -1.14 -2.96
N VAL A 11 -8.54 -1.87 -1.86
CA VAL A 11 -9.87 -2.18 -1.34
C VAL A 11 -10.58 -0.93 -0.80
N PRO A 12 -9.99 -0.10 0.09
CA PRO A 12 -10.67 1.13 0.51
C PRO A 12 -10.84 2.15 -0.63
N ALA A 13 -9.93 2.17 -1.62
CA ALA A 13 -10.07 3.02 -2.80
C ALA A 13 -11.35 2.69 -3.60
N SER A 14 -11.64 1.41 -3.82
CA SER A 14 -12.84 0.99 -4.56
C SER A 14 -14.14 1.34 -3.81
N TYR A 15 -14.11 1.33 -2.47
CA TYR A 15 -15.27 1.70 -1.66
C TYR A 15 -15.56 3.20 -1.66
N GLN A 16 -14.55 4.04 -1.90
CA GLN A 16 -14.66 5.50 -1.82
C GLN A 16 -14.61 6.18 -3.19
N GLY A 17 -14.52 5.42 -4.28
CA GLY A 17 -14.40 5.98 -5.64
C GLY A 17 -13.08 6.72 -5.86
N LEU A 18 -12.01 6.31 -5.19
CA LEU A 18 -10.67 6.89 -5.30
C LEU A 18 -9.76 6.04 -6.17
N TRP A 19 -8.64 6.61 -6.59
CA TRP A 19 -7.56 5.85 -7.21
C TRP A 19 -6.65 5.28 -6.13
N GLY A 20 -6.48 3.94 -6.14
CA GLY A 20 -5.59 3.23 -5.21
C GLY A 20 -4.41 2.58 -5.93
N LEU A 21 -3.22 3.15 -5.82
CA LEU A 21 -2.00 2.63 -6.44
C LEU A 21 -1.20 1.79 -5.43
N ARG A 22 -1.01 0.51 -5.74
CA ARG A 22 -0.03 -0.37 -5.11
C ARG A 22 1.22 -0.46 -5.98
N THR A 23 2.40 -0.20 -5.42
CA THR A 23 3.65 -0.34 -6.17
C THR A 23 4.10 -1.80 -6.30
N THR A 24 5.03 -2.04 -7.24
CA THR A 24 5.87 -3.23 -7.20
C THR A 24 6.56 -3.34 -5.83
N HIS A 25 6.68 -4.56 -5.32
CA HIS A 25 7.31 -4.81 -4.02
C HIS A 25 8.76 -4.33 -4.03
N GLY A 26 9.15 -3.59 -2.98
CA GLY A 26 10.49 -3.01 -2.86
C GLY A 26 10.79 -1.77 -3.72
N LEU A 27 9.88 -1.33 -4.59
CA LEU A 27 10.10 -0.14 -5.44
C LEU A 27 10.31 1.13 -4.59
N VAL A 28 9.53 1.27 -3.52
CA VAL A 28 9.65 2.37 -2.56
C VAL A 28 10.35 1.85 -1.31
N PRO A 29 11.37 2.56 -0.79
CA PRO A 29 12.02 2.21 0.48
C PRO A 29 11.00 2.13 1.63
N ARG A 30 11.16 1.13 2.49
CA ARG A 30 10.25 0.84 3.62
C ARG A 30 10.93 0.98 4.99
N GLN A 31 12.14 1.54 5.02
CA GLN A 31 12.83 1.83 6.27
C GLN A 31 11.98 2.76 7.14
N GLY A 32 11.81 2.41 8.41
CA GLY A 32 10.99 3.15 9.37
C GLY A 32 9.47 2.84 9.31
N LEU A 33 9.04 1.97 8.40
CA LEU A 33 7.64 1.54 8.31
C LEU A 33 7.36 0.45 9.36
N LEU A 34 6.27 0.59 10.12
CA LEU A 34 5.84 -0.43 11.08
C LEU A 34 5.36 -1.68 10.30
N PRO A 35 6.04 -2.84 10.40
CA PRO A 35 5.72 -3.97 9.55
C PRO A 35 4.43 -4.66 9.97
N LEU A 36 3.66 -5.11 8.98
CA LEU A 36 2.57 -6.07 9.18
C LEU A 36 2.99 -7.46 8.69
N ALA A 37 3.47 -7.54 7.45
CA ALA A 37 4.09 -8.73 6.90
C ALA A 37 5.19 -8.31 5.91
N GLN A 38 6.45 -8.28 6.35
CA GLN A 38 7.54 -7.62 5.63
C GLN A 38 7.74 -8.10 4.18
N SER A 39 7.45 -9.38 3.89
CA SER A 39 7.54 -9.97 2.56
C SER A 39 6.41 -9.55 1.62
N PHE A 40 5.34 -8.94 2.15
CA PHE A 40 4.15 -8.53 1.41
C PHE A 40 3.89 -7.02 1.47
N ASP A 41 4.38 -6.34 2.51
CA ASP A 41 4.16 -4.90 2.71
C ASP A 41 4.72 -4.06 1.56
N THR A 42 3.87 -3.24 0.97
CA THR A 42 4.22 -2.25 -0.06
C THR A 42 3.71 -0.86 0.31
N VAL A 43 4.42 0.18 -0.12
CA VAL A 43 3.93 1.56 -0.03
C VAL A 43 3.04 1.84 -1.23
N GLY A 44 1.99 2.63 -1.03
CA GLY A 44 1.07 3.05 -2.07
C GLY A 44 0.51 4.43 -1.84
N TRP A 45 -0.35 4.84 -2.77
CA TRP A 45 -1.03 6.14 -2.74
C TRP A 45 -2.52 5.98 -2.93
N LEU A 46 -3.25 6.90 -2.32
CA LEU A 46 -4.68 7.13 -2.50
C LEU A 46 -4.81 8.57 -3.00
N THR A 47 -5.55 8.79 -4.09
CA THR A 47 -5.82 10.11 -4.68
C THR A 47 -7.24 10.22 -5.16
#